data_AF-A0A382DNZ7-F1
#
_entry.id   AF-A0A382DNZ7-F1
#
_cell.length_a   1.000
_cell.length_b   1.000
_cell.length_c   1.000
_cell.angle_alpha   90.00
_cell.angle_beta   90.00
_cell.angle_gamma   90.00
#
_symmetry.space_group_name_H-M   'P 1'
#
loop_
_entity.id
_entity.type
_entity.pdbx_description
1 polymer ?
#
loop_
_entity_poly.entity_id
_entity_poly.type
_entity_poly.pdbx_seq_one_letter_code
_entity_poly.pdbx_strand_id
1 'polypeptide(L)'
;MLHKLVVFCLIASASSASLAQPVNFEVDNTENRVIPRTEFGRPDFQGYWFFGSRTPLQRPMNLGDRQTYTDSEAIEIEQGMLDRLNNQDAPLSPSRGAPEKGARIGQEADDTFLGHYLKPRLIKVNGEYRTSVILDPVNGRIPLKEGFRDFHAKRQASGLSDTDGPEGQPLSGRCLIFGAAVPSLTPMMMNPNLQIVQTEDYLMIMTEMIHDARIVRIGADHSPHNIPQWMGDSIAQWEGDSLVVRSKNFRPEQSSLRSIVISEDFELVERYTLIDKDEILYGFTVYDDQAYTQPFTGERILTRNASEEKVYEFACHEGNYSLPGILAGARRLESELR
;
A
#
# COMPACT_ATOMS: atom_id res chain seq x y z
N MET A 1 70.67 7.99 6.17
CA MET A 1 69.23 8.03 6.52
C MET A 1 68.45 8.51 5.29
N LEU A 2 67.85 7.59 4.54
CA LEU A 2 66.87 7.89 3.47
C LEU A 2 65.49 7.60 4.06
N HIS A 3 64.60 8.59 4.13
CA HIS A 3 63.22 8.39 4.54
C HIS A 3 62.39 7.94 3.32
N LYS A 4 61.86 6.71 3.38
CA LYS A 4 60.88 6.17 2.44
C LYS A 4 59.49 6.70 2.80
N LEU A 5 58.83 7.36 1.86
CA LEU A 5 57.39 7.67 1.95
C LEU A 5 56.62 6.40 1.56
N VAL A 6 55.82 5.86 2.48
CA VAL A 6 54.91 4.74 2.22
C VAL A 6 53.56 5.34 1.84
N VAL A 7 53.13 5.12 0.60
CA VAL A 7 51.79 5.46 0.12
C VAL A 7 50.85 4.32 0.55
N PHE A 8 49.92 4.62 1.45
CA PHE A 8 48.82 3.71 1.79
C PHE A 8 47.72 3.84 0.74
N CYS A 9 47.56 2.81 -0.10
CA CYS A 9 46.35 2.63 -0.90
C CYS A 9 45.20 2.19 0.03
N LEU A 10 44.26 3.10 0.30
CA LEU A 10 42.97 2.76 0.88
C LEU A 10 42.15 2.03 -0.18
N ILE A 11 42.07 0.71 -0.08
CA ILE A 11 41.08 -0.10 -0.80
C ILE A 11 39.74 0.17 -0.12
N ALA A 12 38.90 1.00 -0.73
CA ALA A 12 37.51 1.14 -0.34
C ALA A 12 36.80 -0.17 -0.70
N SER A 13 36.62 -1.05 0.29
CA SER A 13 35.72 -2.19 0.17
C SER A 13 34.29 -1.67 0.13
N ALA A 14 33.71 -1.60 -1.07
CA ALA A 14 32.27 -1.44 -1.23
C ALA A 14 31.61 -2.71 -0.68
N SER A 15 31.10 -2.64 0.56
CA SER A 15 30.19 -3.64 1.09
C SER A 15 28.89 -3.54 0.29
N SER A 16 28.77 -4.34 -0.77
CA SER A 16 27.48 -4.66 -1.36
C SER A 16 26.69 -5.41 -0.30
N ALA A 17 25.81 -4.70 0.40
CA ALA A 17 24.80 -5.30 1.26
C ALA A 17 24.00 -6.27 0.38
N SER A 18 24.15 -7.56 0.62
CA SER A 18 23.30 -8.58 0.02
C SER A 18 21.90 -8.34 0.57
N LEU A 19 21.05 -7.66 -0.20
CA LEU A 19 19.61 -7.63 0.08
C LEU A 19 19.16 -9.07 0.33
N ALA A 20 18.52 -9.32 1.47
CA ALA A 20 17.95 -10.63 1.75
C ALA A 20 17.07 -11.02 0.56
N GLN A 21 17.23 -12.23 0.03
CA GLN A 21 16.44 -12.64 -1.13
C GLN A 21 14.96 -12.57 -0.78
N PRO A 22 14.11 -12.06 -1.69
CA PRO A 22 12.67 -12.06 -1.47
C PRO A 22 12.22 -13.48 -1.17
N VAL A 23 11.29 -13.63 -0.21
CA VAL A 23 10.72 -14.94 0.11
C VAL A 23 10.10 -15.53 -1.16
N ASN A 24 10.44 -16.77 -1.46
CA ASN A 24 9.74 -17.50 -2.51
C ASN A 24 8.37 -17.90 -1.98
N PHE A 25 7.33 -17.26 -2.49
CA PHE A 25 5.95 -17.62 -2.21
C PHE A 25 5.66 -18.95 -2.90
N GLU A 26 5.28 -19.97 -2.11
CA GLU A 26 4.88 -21.27 -2.66
C GLU A 26 3.59 -21.11 -3.47
N VAL A 27 3.62 -21.61 -4.71
CA VAL A 27 2.43 -21.75 -5.56
C VAL A 27 1.96 -23.19 -5.43
N ASP A 28 0.70 -23.36 -5.04
CA ASP A 28 0.07 -24.68 -5.03
C ASP A 28 -0.14 -25.16 -6.48
N ASN A 29 0.66 -26.15 -6.90
CA ASN A 29 0.63 -26.75 -8.24
C ASN A 29 -0.24 -28.02 -8.31
N THR A 30 -1.14 -28.24 -7.36
CA THR A 30 -1.94 -29.48 -7.27
C THR A 30 -3.00 -29.63 -8.36
N GLU A 31 -3.33 -28.56 -9.08
CA GLU A 31 -4.24 -28.58 -10.23
C GLU A 31 -3.52 -28.21 -11.54
N ASN A 32 -3.85 -28.91 -12.62
CA ASN A 32 -3.29 -28.68 -13.96
C ASN A 32 -3.91 -27.40 -14.57
N ARG A 33 -3.66 -26.25 -13.96
CA ARG A 33 -4.21 -24.94 -14.33
C ARG A 33 -3.49 -24.40 -15.56
N VAL A 34 -4.25 -24.07 -16.59
CA VAL A 34 -3.71 -23.49 -17.82
C VAL A 34 -3.52 -21.99 -17.60
N ILE A 35 -2.26 -21.59 -17.38
CA ILE A 35 -1.89 -20.18 -17.24
C ILE A 35 -1.91 -19.52 -18.63
N PRO A 36 -2.77 -18.50 -18.87
CA PRO A 36 -2.79 -17.79 -20.13
C PRO A 36 -1.45 -17.07 -20.37
N ARG A 37 -1.05 -16.98 -21.64
CA ARG A 37 0.22 -16.42 -22.06
C ARG A 37 0.01 -15.30 -23.07
N THR A 38 0.85 -14.28 -22.97
CA THR A 38 1.02 -13.24 -23.99
C THR A 38 1.66 -13.82 -25.26
N GLU A 39 1.67 -13.04 -26.33
CA GLU A 39 2.38 -13.34 -27.58
C GLU A 39 3.90 -13.55 -27.40
N PHE A 40 4.45 -13.08 -26.27
CA PHE A 40 5.85 -13.25 -25.88
C PHE A 40 6.10 -14.50 -25.02
N GLY A 41 5.08 -15.34 -24.79
CA GLY A 41 5.19 -16.57 -23.99
C GLY A 41 5.26 -16.36 -22.47
N ARG A 42 5.08 -15.12 -22.00
CA ARG A 42 5.00 -14.79 -20.56
C ARG A 42 3.57 -14.89 -20.04
N PRO A 43 3.35 -15.18 -18.74
CA PRO A 43 2.02 -15.11 -18.13
C PRO A 43 1.33 -13.79 -18.44
N ASP A 44 0.03 -13.88 -18.75
CA ASP A 44 -0.77 -12.76 -19.20
C ASP A 44 -1.46 -12.05 -18.02
N PHE A 45 -0.83 -10.98 -17.53
CA PHE A 45 -1.37 -10.12 -16.49
C PHE A 45 -2.32 -9.05 -17.03
N GLN A 46 -2.50 -8.93 -18.35
CA GLN A 46 -3.34 -7.89 -18.95
C GLN A 46 -4.75 -7.89 -18.35
N GLY A 47 -5.29 -6.70 -18.14
CA GLY A 47 -6.71 -6.50 -17.85
C GLY A 47 -6.97 -5.75 -16.56
N TYR A 48 -8.17 -5.94 -16.04
CA TYR A 48 -8.67 -5.24 -14.85
C TYR A 48 -8.71 -6.21 -13.68
N TRP A 49 -8.23 -5.76 -12.53
CA TRP A 49 -8.06 -6.56 -11.34
C TRP A 49 -8.62 -5.84 -10.12
N PHE A 50 -9.10 -6.63 -9.17
CA PHE A 50 -9.62 -6.23 -7.88
C PHE A 50 -8.64 -6.63 -6.79
N PHE A 51 -8.43 -5.72 -5.85
CA PHE A 51 -7.61 -5.93 -4.67
C PHE A 51 -8.38 -5.55 -3.39
N GLY A 52 -9.72 -5.60 -3.40
CA GLY A 52 -10.50 -5.44 -2.18
C GLY A 52 -10.43 -6.70 -1.31
N SER A 53 -10.15 -6.52 -0.01
CA SER A 53 -10.24 -7.58 0.99
C SER A 53 -10.41 -6.94 2.37
N ARG A 54 -11.12 -7.62 3.28
CA ARG A 54 -11.17 -7.26 4.71
C ARG A 54 -10.10 -7.94 5.54
N THR A 55 -9.21 -8.73 4.94
CA THR A 55 -8.01 -9.23 5.61
C THR A 55 -7.20 -8.04 6.09
N PRO A 56 -6.95 -7.89 7.40
CA PRO A 56 -6.25 -6.71 7.91
C PRO A 56 -4.78 -6.73 7.48
N LEU A 57 -4.17 -5.56 7.31
CA LEU A 57 -2.73 -5.48 7.00
C LEU A 57 -1.89 -6.17 8.08
N GLN A 58 -2.14 -5.78 9.33
CA GLN A 58 -1.45 -6.30 10.51
C GLN A 58 -2.36 -7.20 11.32
N ARG A 59 -1.80 -8.25 11.91
CA ARG A 59 -2.54 -9.20 12.71
C ARG A 59 -3.10 -8.55 13.98
N PRO A 60 -4.39 -8.80 14.32
CA PRO A 60 -4.95 -8.44 15.60
C PRO A 60 -4.08 -8.95 16.77
N MET A 61 -3.79 -8.08 17.74
CA MET A 61 -2.86 -8.40 18.83
C MET A 61 -3.31 -9.62 19.66
N ASN A 62 -4.62 -9.83 19.78
CA ASN A 62 -5.20 -10.95 20.52
C ASN A 62 -4.99 -12.32 19.85
N LEU A 63 -4.55 -12.36 18.58
CA LEU A 63 -4.26 -13.60 17.87
C LEU A 63 -2.80 -14.04 17.99
N GLY A 64 -1.90 -13.18 18.51
CA GLY A 64 -0.47 -13.50 18.63
C GLY A 64 0.14 -13.99 17.31
N ASP A 65 0.69 -15.19 17.31
CA ASP A 65 1.37 -15.79 16.14
C ASP A 65 0.43 -16.64 15.27
N ARG A 66 -0.88 -16.65 15.54
CA ARG A 66 -1.84 -17.45 14.79
C ARG A 66 -2.04 -16.89 13.37
N GLN A 67 -1.57 -17.61 12.36
CA GLN A 67 -1.54 -17.13 10.98
C GLN A 67 -2.84 -17.36 10.18
N THR A 68 -3.70 -18.28 10.61
CA THR A 68 -4.91 -18.65 9.86
C THR A 68 -6.17 -18.72 10.72
N TYR A 69 -7.29 -18.34 10.11
CA TYR A 69 -8.64 -18.62 10.60
C TYR A 69 -9.13 -19.96 10.04
N THR A 70 -9.99 -20.64 10.79
CA THR A 70 -10.80 -21.75 10.23
C THR A 70 -11.89 -21.20 9.31
N ASP A 71 -12.49 -22.05 8.47
CA ASP A 71 -13.63 -21.62 7.64
C ASP A 71 -14.81 -21.10 8.48
N SER A 72 -15.09 -21.72 9.63
CA SER A 72 -16.17 -21.27 10.51
C SER A 72 -15.90 -19.89 11.12
N GLU A 73 -14.66 -19.63 11.56
CA GLU A 73 -14.28 -18.32 12.11
C GLU A 73 -14.33 -17.24 11.03
N ALA A 74 -13.87 -17.54 9.82
CA ALA A 74 -13.95 -16.60 8.71
C ALA A 74 -15.41 -16.22 8.43
N ILE A 75 -16.33 -17.19 8.41
CA ILE A 75 -17.77 -16.95 8.24
C ILE A 75 -18.31 -16.06 9.37
N GLU A 76 -17.97 -16.35 10.63
CA GLU A 76 -18.39 -15.53 11.78
C GLU A 76 -17.86 -14.10 11.73
N ILE A 77 -16.60 -13.92 11.31
CA ILE A 77 -15.97 -12.60 11.14
C ILE A 77 -16.67 -11.81 10.04
N GLU A 78 -16.91 -12.42 8.89
CA GLU A 78 -17.62 -11.80 7.77
C GLU A 78 -19.06 -11.42 8.14
N GLN A 79 -19.78 -12.31 8.82
CA GLN A 79 -21.13 -12.04 9.31
C GLN A 79 -21.12 -10.89 10.32
N GLY A 80 -20.19 -10.89 11.27
CA GLY A 80 -20.04 -9.81 12.24
C GLY A 80 -19.70 -8.46 11.59
N MET A 81 -18.93 -8.45 10.49
CA MET A 81 -18.70 -7.23 9.72
C MET A 81 -19.98 -6.78 9.00
N LEU A 82 -20.73 -7.70 8.40
CA LEU A 82 -22.00 -7.41 7.73
C LEU A 82 -23.04 -6.85 8.72
N ASP A 83 -23.16 -7.43 9.91
CA ASP A 83 -24.09 -6.97 10.94
C ASP A 83 -23.73 -5.55 11.42
N ARG A 84 -22.44 -5.23 11.55
CA ARG A 84 -21.99 -3.87 11.88
C ARG A 84 -22.38 -2.88 10.79
N LEU A 85 -22.17 -3.22 9.52
CA LEU A 85 -22.57 -2.38 8.40
C LEU A 85 -24.09 -2.15 8.40
N ASN A 86 -24.89 -3.21 8.51
CA ASN A 86 -26.35 -3.11 8.59
C ASN A 86 -26.83 -2.23 9.77
N ASN A 87 -26.16 -2.31 10.91
CA ASN A 87 -26.46 -1.45 12.07
C ASN A 87 -26.07 0.01 11.83
N GLN A 88 -24.98 0.26 11.08
CA GLN A 88 -24.55 1.61 10.70
C GLN A 88 -25.48 2.25 9.67
N ASP A 89 -26.09 1.45 8.78
CA ASP A 89 -27.08 1.91 7.79
C ASP A 89 -28.47 2.15 8.40
N ALA A 90 -28.66 1.83 9.69
CA ALA A 90 -29.94 2.03 10.36
C ALA A 90 -30.35 3.52 10.36
N PRO A 91 -31.61 3.85 10.02
CA PRO A 91 -32.07 5.23 10.02
C PRO A 91 -31.84 5.93 11.36
N LEU A 92 -31.27 7.13 11.30
CA LEU A 92 -31.19 8.00 12.46
C LEU A 92 -32.60 8.41 12.92
N SER A 93 -32.79 8.57 14.23
CA SER A 93 -34.06 9.07 14.76
C SER A 93 -34.40 10.44 14.17
N PRO A 94 -35.59 10.61 13.56
CA PRO A 94 -36.03 11.91 13.04
C PRO A 94 -36.15 12.99 14.12
N SER A 95 -36.26 12.57 15.38
CA SER A 95 -36.36 13.46 16.55
C SER A 95 -35.02 13.70 17.24
N ARG A 96 -33.88 13.32 16.64
CA ARG A 96 -32.57 13.61 17.25
C ARG A 96 -32.34 15.12 17.32
N GLY A 97 -31.87 15.60 18.47
CA GLY A 97 -31.44 16.98 18.62
C GLY A 97 -30.17 17.26 17.81
N ALA A 98 -29.82 18.55 17.69
CA ALA A 98 -28.52 18.95 17.18
C ALA A 98 -27.39 18.34 18.04
N PRO A 99 -26.21 18.04 17.47
CA PRO A 99 -25.04 17.67 18.25
C PRO A 99 -24.74 18.72 19.33
N GLU A 100 -24.13 18.28 20.43
CA GLU A 100 -23.69 19.21 21.48
C GLU A 100 -22.74 20.26 20.90
N LYS A 101 -22.86 21.49 21.41
CA LYS A 101 -21.97 22.58 20.98
C LYS A 101 -20.52 22.20 21.30
N GLY A 102 -19.66 22.26 20.29
CA GLY A 102 -18.25 21.87 20.43
C GLY A 102 -18.00 20.37 20.28
N ALA A 103 -19.03 19.58 19.96
CA ALA A 103 -18.83 18.21 19.54
C ALA A 103 -17.87 18.15 18.34
N ARG A 104 -16.98 17.16 18.36
CA ARG A 104 -16.09 16.89 17.23
C ARG A 104 -16.96 16.47 16.04
N ILE A 105 -16.81 17.16 14.92
CA ILE A 105 -17.35 16.73 13.63
C ILE A 105 -16.29 15.82 13.02
N GLY A 106 -16.61 14.53 12.87
CA GLY A 106 -15.75 13.55 12.24
C GLY A 106 -16.13 13.31 10.78
N GLN A 107 -15.78 12.12 10.30
CA GLN A 107 -16.08 11.63 8.96
C GLN A 107 -17.11 10.49 9.04
N GLU A 108 -17.91 10.43 10.11
CA GLU A 108 -18.76 9.26 10.39
C GLU A 108 -19.77 9.00 9.27
N ALA A 109 -20.29 10.05 8.64
CA ALA A 109 -21.19 9.93 7.50
C ALA A 109 -20.49 9.33 6.27
N ASP A 110 -19.27 9.79 5.99
CA ASP A 110 -18.45 9.29 4.88
C ASP A 110 -18.02 7.84 5.16
N ASP A 111 -17.50 7.54 6.35
CA ASP A 111 -17.12 6.19 6.77
C ASP A 111 -18.29 5.21 6.69
N THR A 112 -19.49 5.66 7.07
CA THR A 112 -20.73 4.87 6.95
C THR A 112 -21.04 4.59 5.49
N PHE A 113 -21.02 5.60 4.62
CA PHE A 113 -21.28 5.41 3.19
C PHE A 113 -20.26 4.45 2.54
N LEU A 114 -18.97 4.67 2.81
CA LEU A 114 -17.86 3.92 2.23
C LEU A 114 -17.82 2.47 2.71
N GLY A 115 -18.21 2.20 3.96
CA GLY A 115 -18.27 0.86 4.52
C GLY A 115 -19.10 -0.13 3.70
N HIS A 116 -20.10 0.36 2.97
CA HIS A 116 -21.07 -0.43 2.21
C HIS A 116 -20.68 -0.66 0.75
N TYR A 117 -19.66 0.03 0.23
CA TYR A 117 -19.26 -0.08 -1.17
C TYR A 117 -18.62 -1.43 -1.50
N LEU A 118 -17.98 -2.06 -0.52
CA LEU A 118 -17.31 -3.34 -0.67
C LEU A 118 -17.88 -4.37 0.28
N LYS A 119 -18.25 -5.53 -0.28
CA LYS A 119 -18.66 -6.70 0.49
C LYS A 119 -17.57 -7.04 1.51
N PRO A 120 -17.91 -7.22 2.80
CA PRO A 120 -16.90 -7.45 3.82
C PRO A 120 -16.44 -8.91 3.80
N ARG A 121 -15.57 -9.26 2.85
CA ARG A 121 -15.06 -10.64 2.67
C ARG A 121 -13.59 -10.74 3.00
N LEU A 122 -13.20 -11.87 3.57
CA LEU A 122 -11.82 -12.32 3.63
C LEU A 122 -11.51 -13.09 2.34
N ILE A 123 -10.35 -12.84 1.76
CA ILE A 123 -9.90 -13.54 0.56
C ILE A 123 -8.90 -14.62 0.96
N LYS A 124 -9.14 -15.85 0.52
CA LYS A 124 -8.21 -16.96 0.75
C LYS A 124 -6.92 -16.71 -0.03
N VAL A 125 -5.79 -17.06 0.58
CA VAL A 125 -4.50 -17.13 -0.11
C VAL A 125 -4.04 -18.57 -0.01
N ASN A 126 -3.82 -19.23 -1.15
CA ASN A 126 -3.48 -20.66 -1.23
C ASN A 126 -4.44 -21.54 -0.40
N GLY A 127 -5.75 -21.29 -0.50
CA GLY A 127 -6.79 -22.08 0.20
C GLY A 127 -7.04 -21.72 1.67
N GLU A 128 -6.24 -20.83 2.26
CA GLU A 128 -6.32 -20.46 3.68
C GLU A 128 -6.81 -19.03 3.91
N TYR A 129 -7.61 -18.83 4.96
CA TYR A 129 -7.96 -17.50 5.43
C TYR A 129 -6.83 -16.96 6.33
N ARG A 130 -5.98 -16.09 5.77
CA ARG A 130 -4.92 -15.44 6.56
C ARG A 130 -5.52 -14.49 7.59
N THR A 131 -4.93 -14.45 8.78
CA THR A 131 -5.30 -13.50 9.85
C THR A 131 -4.72 -12.10 9.64
N SER A 132 -3.80 -11.95 8.68
CA SER A 132 -3.20 -10.69 8.24
C SER A 132 -2.58 -10.82 6.85
N VAL A 133 -2.39 -9.69 6.16
CA VAL A 133 -1.61 -9.62 4.92
C VAL A 133 -0.12 -9.85 5.20
N ILE A 134 0.41 -9.29 6.29
CA ILE A 134 1.81 -9.53 6.72
C ILE A 134 1.92 -10.93 7.32
N LEU A 135 2.91 -11.69 6.83
CA LEU A 135 3.21 -13.06 7.26
C LEU A 135 4.48 -13.14 8.10
N ASP A 136 5.49 -12.37 7.71
CA ASP A 136 6.77 -12.26 8.41
C ASP A 136 7.01 -10.79 8.79
N PRO A 137 7.29 -10.45 10.06
CA PRO A 137 7.51 -11.33 11.22
C PRO A 137 6.32 -12.23 11.56
N VAL A 138 6.58 -13.35 12.24
CA VAL A 138 5.57 -14.39 12.54
C VAL A 138 4.34 -13.87 13.26
N ASN A 139 4.43 -12.74 13.98
CA ASN A 139 3.31 -12.08 14.66
C ASN A 139 2.42 -11.26 13.70
N GLY A 140 2.77 -11.17 12.41
CA GLY A 140 2.01 -10.52 11.36
C GLY A 140 1.93 -9.00 11.52
N ARG A 141 2.92 -8.37 12.18
CA ARG A 141 2.93 -6.93 12.47
C ARG A 141 4.16 -6.25 11.90
N ILE A 142 4.03 -4.96 11.59
CA ILE A 142 5.12 -4.15 11.08
C ILE A 142 6.17 -3.98 12.19
N PRO A 143 7.44 -4.36 11.96
CA PRO A 143 8.51 -4.28 12.96
C PRO A 143 9.11 -2.87 13.03
N LEU A 144 8.28 -1.86 13.36
CA LEU A 144 8.71 -0.46 13.44
C LEU A 144 9.78 -0.27 14.51
N LYS A 145 10.85 0.43 14.17
CA LYS A 145 11.93 0.79 15.08
C LYS A 145 11.46 1.88 16.05
N GLU A 146 11.67 1.64 17.34
CA GLU A 146 11.33 2.61 18.38
C GLU A 146 12.07 3.94 18.15
N GLY A 147 11.36 5.05 18.29
CA GLY A 147 11.92 6.39 18.14
C GLY A 147 12.17 6.84 16.70
N PHE A 148 11.89 6.01 15.68
CA PHE A 148 11.93 6.47 14.29
C PHE A 148 10.93 7.62 14.08
N ARG A 149 11.40 8.70 13.44
CA ARG A 149 10.58 9.86 13.07
C ARG A 149 10.53 9.94 11.56
N ASP A 150 9.35 9.69 11.02
CA ASP A 150 9.09 9.82 9.58
C ASP A 150 9.02 11.29 9.14
N PHE A 151 8.74 11.50 7.85
CA PHE A 151 8.64 12.86 7.28
C PHE A 151 7.66 13.75 8.07
N HIS A 152 6.47 13.25 8.39
CA HIS A 152 5.42 14.02 9.06
C HIS A 152 5.78 14.31 10.52
N ALA A 153 6.37 13.35 11.24
CA ALA A 153 6.86 13.57 12.59
C ALA A 153 8.03 14.57 12.64
N LYS A 154 8.97 14.49 11.69
CA LYS A 154 10.08 15.47 11.54
C LYS A 154 9.52 16.87 11.31
N ARG A 155 8.47 16.99 10.50
CA ARG A 155 7.82 18.27 10.16
C ARG A 155 7.01 18.85 11.32
N GLN A 156 6.22 18.04 12.01
CA GLN A 156 5.52 18.48 13.21
C GLN A 156 6.51 19.00 14.26
N ALA A 157 7.65 18.33 14.42
CA ALA A 157 8.72 18.75 15.33
C ALA A 157 9.40 20.07 14.92
N SER A 158 9.31 20.50 13.65
CA SER A 158 9.80 21.81 13.22
C SER A 158 8.81 22.96 13.47
N GLY A 159 7.70 22.68 14.14
CA GLY A 159 6.67 23.67 14.49
C GLY A 159 5.66 23.94 13.37
N LEU A 160 5.67 23.15 12.28
CA LEU A 160 4.69 23.24 11.22
C LEU A 160 3.50 22.34 11.53
N SER A 161 2.30 22.91 11.47
CA SER A 161 1.03 22.21 11.60
C SER A 161 0.42 21.88 10.23
N ASP A 162 -0.69 21.17 10.27
CA ASP A 162 -1.48 20.86 9.07
C ASP A 162 -2.06 22.12 8.40
N THR A 163 -2.02 23.27 9.08
CA THR A 163 -2.55 24.55 8.60
C THR A 163 -1.48 25.54 8.15
N ASP A 164 -0.20 25.17 8.23
CA ASP A 164 0.94 26.01 7.83
C ASP A 164 1.37 25.75 6.38
N GLY A 165 0.41 25.91 5.47
CA GLY A 165 0.57 25.74 4.03
C GLY A 165 -0.04 24.43 3.49
N PRO A 166 -0.09 24.28 2.15
CA PRO A 166 -0.70 23.11 1.52
C PRO A 166 0.04 21.82 1.83
N GLU A 167 1.35 21.88 2.05
CA GLU A 167 2.17 20.74 2.50
C GLU A 167 1.69 20.20 3.85
N GLY A 168 0.98 21.03 4.65
CA GLY A 168 0.29 20.71 5.91
C GLY A 168 -0.61 19.50 5.80
N GLN A 169 -1.34 19.45 4.69
CA GLN A 169 -2.36 18.47 4.49
C GLN A 169 -1.77 17.13 4.04
N PRO A 170 -2.44 16.01 4.39
CA PRO A 170 -2.06 14.71 3.88
C PRO A 170 -2.10 14.68 2.34
N LEU A 171 -1.30 13.82 1.74
CA LEU A 171 -1.21 13.69 0.27
C LEU A 171 -2.57 13.43 -0.38
N SER A 172 -3.45 12.70 0.32
CA SER A 172 -4.82 12.44 -0.11
C SER A 172 -5.66 13.72 -0.20
N GLY A 173 -5.60 14.59 0.82
CA GLY A 173 -6.31 15.88 0.80
C GLY A 173 -5.80 16.83 -0.28
N ARG A 174 -4.57 16.62 -0.76
CA ARG A 174 -3.94 17.35 -1.87
C ARG A 174 -4.11 16.68 -3.22
N CYS A 175 -4.78 15.53 -3.28
CA CYS A 175 -4.96 14.72 -4.49
C CYS A 175 -3.65 14.35 -5.20
N LEU A 176 -2.56 14.13 -4.43
CA LEU A 176 -1.26 13.77 -4.99
C LEU A 176 -1.09 12.26 -5.14
N ILE A 177 -1.45 11.52 -4.10
CA ILE A 177 -1.45 10.06 -4.06
C ILE A 177 -2.31 9.63 -2.86
N PHE A 178 -3.02 8.51 -3.00
CA PHE A 178 -3.76 7.89 -1.91
C PHE A 178 -3.11 6.56 -1.54
N GLY A 179 -2.24 6.60 -0.53
CA GLY A 179 -1.45 5.44 -0.10
C GLY A 179 -0.07 5.39 -0.74
N ALA A 180 0.64 4.27 -0.55
CA ALA A 180 1.91 4.04 -1.22
C ALA A 180 1.67 3.42 -2.60
N ALA A 181 2.63 3.57 -3.52
CA ALA A 181 2.63 2.88 -4.82
C ALA A 181 2.88 1.36 -4.76
N VAL A 182 2.84 0.80 -3.55
CA VAL A 182 2.65 -0.62 -3.29
C VAL A 182 1.16 -0.88 -3.49
N PRO A 183 0.70 -1.90 -4.24
CA PRO A 183 -0.69 -2.37 -4.23
C PRO A 183 -1.21 -2.30 -2.80
N SER A 184 -2.10 -1.33 -2.57
CA SER A 184 -2.41 -0.79 -1.25
C SER A 184 -2.51 -1.91 -0.23
N LEU A 185 -1.49 -2.01 0.61
CA LEU A 185 -1.43 -2.99 1.70
C LEU A 185 -2.52 -2.74 2.74
N THR A 186 -3.12 -1.55 2.70
CA THR A 186 -4.34 -1.24 3.42
C THR A 186 -5.56 -1.72 2.64
N PRO A 187 -6.52 -2.41 3.29
CA PRO A 187 -7.87 -2.56 2.79
C PRO A 187 -8.40 -1.20 2.31
N MET A 188 -8.46 -0.99 1.00
CA MET A 188 -9.08 0.21 0.46
C MET A 188 -10.58 0.06 0.64
N MET A 189 -11.19 1.04 1.30
CA MET A 189 -12.62 1.03 1.57
C MET A 189 -13.46 1.40 0.33
N MET A 190 -12.81 1.91 -0.72
CA MET A 190 -13.43 2.27 -1.99
C MET A 190 -12.45 2.11 -3.15
N ASN A 191 -13.00 1.85 -4.34
CA ASN A 191 -12.27 1.78 -5.61
C ASN A 191 -11.00 0.89 -5.60
N PRO A 192 -11.01 -0.33 -5.03
CA PRO A 192 -9.85 -1.21 -5.01
C PRO A 192 -9.68 -1.93 -6.37
N ASN A 193 -9.75 -1.17 -7.45
CA ASN A 193 -9.57 -1.64 -8.82
C ASN A 193 -8.23 -1.14 -9.36
N LEU A 194 -7.60 -1.96 -10.19
CA LEU A 194 -6.44 -1.57 -10.95
C LEU A 194 -6.53 -2.12 -12.37
N GLN A 195 -5.85 -1.45 -13.29
CA GLN A 195 -5.63 -1.90 -14.66
C GLN A 195 -4.16 -2.25 -14.82
N ILE A 196 -3.89 -3.38 -15.44
CA ILE A 196 -2.56 -3.79 -15.89
C ILE A 196 -2.52 -3.75 -17.42
N VAL A 197 -1.53 -3.04 -17.95
CA VAL A 197 -1.13 -3.11 -19.35
C VAL A 197 0.30 -3.64 -19.40
N GLN A 198 0.51 -4.72 -20.13
CA GLN A 198 1.74 -5.47 -20.24
C GLN A 198 2.20 -5.46 -21.69
N THR A 199 3.47 -5.13 -21.90
CA THR A 199 4.18 -5.33 -23.16
C THR A 199 5.36 -6.27 -22.92
N GLU A 200 6.19 -6.51 -23.93
CA GLU A 200 7.45 -7.24 -23.74
C GLU A 200 8.36 -6.55 -22.71
N ASP A 201 8.49 -5.22 -22.81
CA ASP A 201 9.46 -4.44 -22.02
C ASP A 201 8.87 -3.65 -20.83
N TYR A 202 7.55 -3.62 -20.66
CA TYR A 202 6.90 -2.79 -19.66
C TYR A 202 5.70 -3.48 -19.00
N LEU A 203 5.50 -3.15 -17.73
CA LEU A 203 4.24 -3.37 -17.03
C LEU A 203 3.76 -2.02 -16.48
N MET A 204 2.63 -1.53 -16.98
CA MET A 204 1.94 -0.39 -16.41
C MET A 204 0.87 -0.90 -15.45
N ILE A 205 0.87 -0.36 -14.22
CA ILE A 205 -0.14 -0.63 -13.20
C ILE A 205 -0.81 0.71 -12.88
N MET A 206 -2.11 0.82 -13.14
CA MET A 206 -2.89 2.02 -12.85
C MET A 206 -4.00 1.69 -11.84
N THR A 207 -3.96 2.32 -10.67
CA THR A 207 -5.04 2.20 -9.68
C THR A 207 -6.18 3.17 -10.00
N GLU A 208 -7.42 2.79 -9.71
CA GLU A 208 -8.59 3.64 -9.96
C GLU A 208 -8.58 4.91 -9.12
N MET A 209 -8.18 4.83 -7.85
CA MET A 209 -8.01 6.01 -7.00
C MET A 209 -6.79 6.83 -7.47
N ILE A 210 -6.99 8.13 -7.69
CA ILE A 210 -6.02 9.12 -8.22
C ILE A 210 -5.52 8.87 -9.66
N HIS A 211 -5.74 7.69 -10.25
CA HIS A 211 -5.25 7.28 -11.58
C HIS A 211 -3.73 7.31 -11.74
N ASP A 212 -3.02 7.05 -10.65
CA ASP A 212 -1.57 6.96 -10.68
C ASP A 212 -1.13 5.78 -11.56
N ALA A 213 -0.47 6.10 -12.69
CA ALA A 213 0.08 5.11 -13.61
C ALA A 213 1.54 4.80 -13.26
N ARG A 214 1.75 3.68 -12.56
CA ARG A 214 3.10 3.18 -12.25
C ARG A 214 3.67 2.46 -13.45
N ILE A 215 4.84 2.91 -13.91
CA ILE A 215 5.54 2.31 -15.05
C ILE A 215 6.69 1.45 -14.53
N VAL A 216 6.62 0.15 -14.76
CA VAL A 216 7.66 -0.82 -14.42
C VAL A 216 8.39 -1.24 -15.68
N ARG A 217 9.72 -1.07 -15.69
CA ARG A 217 10.58 -1.40 -16.84
C ARG A 217 11.13 -2.82 -16.71
N ILE A 218 10.80 -3.71 -17.64
CA ILE A 218 11.22 -5.11 -17.62
C ILE A 218 12.60 -5.25 -18.27
N GLY A 219 13.53 -5.94 -17.60
CA GLY A 219 14.89 -6.16 -18.11
C GLY A 219 15.78 -4.92 -18.12
N ALA A 220 15.38 -3.84 -17.45
CA ALA A 220 16.11 -2.58 -17.39
C ALA A 220 16.83 -2.37 -16.05
N ASP A 221 17.75 -1.41 -16.04
CA ASP A 221 18.38 -0.89 -14.82
C ASP A 221 17.64 0.33 -14.26
N HIS A 222 17.80 0.54 -12.96
CA HIS A 222 17.34 1.75 -12.28
C HIS A 222 17.98 3.01 -12.89
N SER A 223 17.23 4.12 -12.83
CA SER A 223 17.71 5.42 -13.25
C SER A 223 18.96 5.83 -12.43
N PRO A 224 20.03 6.33 -13.08
CA PRO A 224 21.23 6.75 -12.36
C PRO A 224 21.05 8.07 -11.59
N HIS A 225 19.94 8.78 -11.79
CA HIS A 225 19.74 10.12 -11.26
C HIS A 225 19.18 10.17 -9.83
N ASN A 226 18.79 9.03 -9.24
CA ASN A 226 18.25 8.92 -7.88
C ASN A 226 17.24 10.03 -7.52
N ILE A 227 16.35 10.37 -8.46
CA ILE A 227 15.32 11.39 -8.24
C ILE A 227 14.16 10.74 -7.48
N PRO A 228 13.77 11.26 -6.30
CA PRO A 228 12.61 10.73 -5.58
C PRO A 228 11.31 10.90 -6.37
N GLN A 229 10.55 9.80 -6.51
CA GLN A 229 9.27 9.75 -7.23
C GLN A 229 8.15 9.27 -6.31
N TRP A 230 6.91 9.69 -6.58
CA TRP A 230 5.75 9.22 -5.82
C TRP A 230 5.64 7.69 -5.92
N MET A 231 5.78 7.12 -7.11
CA MET A 231 5.70 5.66 -7.28
C MET A 231 7.05 4.93 -7.27
N GLY A 232 8.12 5.63 -6.87
CA GLY A 232 9.48 5.14 -6.97
C GLY A 232 9.93 4.87 -8.41
N ASP A 233 11.18 4.48 -8.56
CA ASP A 233 11.73 3.98 -9.82
C ASP A 233 11.64 2.44 -9.80
N SER A 234 10.81 1.88 -10.69
CA SER A 234 10.48 0.45 -10.71
C SER A 234 11.11 -0.27 -11.91
N ILE A 235 11.85 -1.34 -11.64
CA ILE A 235 12.34 -2.28 -12.66
C ILE A 235 11.85 -3.69 -12.36
N ALA A 236 11.84 -4.58 -13.36
CA ALA A 236 11.43 -5.94 -13.16
C ALA A 236 12.27 -6.97 -13.93
N GLN A 237 12.28 -8.19 -13.43
CA GLN A 237 12.87 -9.34 -14.09
C GLN A 237 11.93 -10.54 -13.95
N TRP A 238 11.97 -11.44 -14.94
CA TRP A 238 11.22 -12.68 -14.90
C TRP A 238 12.01 -13.76 -14.16
N GLU A 239 11.37 -14.42 -13.20
CA GLU A 239 11.86 -15.62 -12.53
C GLU A 239 10.86 -16.74 -12.82
N GLY A 240 11.15 -17.54 -13.86
CA GLY A 240 10.18 -18.49 -14.41
C GLY A 240 8.93 -17.75 -14.90
N ASP A 241 7.79 -18.04 -14.27
CA ASP A 241 6.48 -17.45 -14.54
C ASP A 241 6.10 -16.32 -13.56
N SER A 242 7.00 -15.94 -12.67
CA SER A 242 6.78 -14.79 -11.79
C SER A 242 7.49 -13.56 -12.34
N LEU A 243 6.84 -12.41 -12.28
CA LEU A 243 7.48 -11.11 -12.49
C LEU A 243 7.91 -10.54 -11.14
N VAL A 244 9.21 -10.36 -10.95
CA VAL A 244 9.77 -9.76 -9.74
C VAL A 244 10.08 -8.30 -10.00
N VAL A 245 9.38 -7.41 -9.31
CA VAL A 245 9.53 -5.95 -9.41
C VAL A 245 10.37 -5.46 -8.25
N ARG A 246 11.38 -4.62 -8.52
CA ARG A 246 12.21 -3.95 -7.51
C ARG A 246 12.07 -2.45 -7.66
N SER A 247 11.81 -1.78 -6.56
CA SER A 247 11.51 -0.36 -6.56
C SER A 247 12.22 0.36 -5.42
N LYS A 248 12.70 1.56 -5.72
CA LYS A 248 13.40 2.44 -4.77
C LYS A 248 13.18 3.91 -5.12
N ASN A 249 13.84 4.82 -4.41
CA ASN A 249 13.76 6.27 -4.63
C ASN A 249 12.33 6.80 -4.47
N PHE A 250 11.65 6.37 -3.40
CA PHE A 250 10.32 6.88 -3.08
C PHE A 250 10.41 8.24 -2.40
N ARG A 251 9.37 9.06 -2.59
CA ARG A 251 9.19 10.30 -1.83
C ARG A 251 8.79 9.99 -0.39
N PRO A 252 9.57 10.39 0.64
CA PRO A 252 9.30 10.09 2.05
C PRO A 252 7.99 10.71 2.57
N GLU A 253 7.44 11.69 1.86
CA GLU A 253 6.14 12.30 2.18
C GLU A 253 4.98 11.30 2.16
N GLN A 254 5.15 10.13 1.52
CA GLN A 254 4.14 9.06 1.50
C GLN A 254 4.08 8.24 2.77
N SER A 255 4.97 8.49 3.74
CA SER A 255 4.94 7.80 5.02
C SER A 255 3.59 7.96 5.72
N SER A 256 3.08 6.86 6.27
CA SER A 256 1.82 6.86 6.98
C SER A 256 1.80 5.80 8.07
N LEU A 257 1.56 6.25 9.30
CA LEU A 257 1.36 5.39 10.48
C LEU A 257 0.13 4.46 10.36
N ARG A 258 -0.80 4.76 9.45
CA ARG A 258 -1.99 3.93 9.18
C ARG A 258 -1.71 2.80 8.19
N SER A 259 -0.58 2.85 7.49
CA SER A 259 -0.18 1.91 6.45
C SER A 259 1.29 1.55 6.62
N ILE A 260 2.14 1.91 5.65
CA ILE A 260 3.59 1.72 5.67
C ILE A 260 4.26 3.04 6.06
N VAL A 261 5.22 2.95 6.97
CA VAL A 261 6.11 4.05 7.35
C VAL A 261 7.33 3.98 6.46
N ILE A 262 7.73 5.09 5.85
CA ILE A 262 8.86 5.08 4.91
C ILE A 262 9.87 6.16 5.29
N SER A 263 11.14 5.83 5.09
CA SER A 263 12.28 6.73 5.07
C SER A 263 12.76 6.96 3.65
N GLU A 264 13.84 7.72 3.52
CA GLU A 264 14.56 7.93 2.28
C GLU A 264 15.24 6.64 1.74
N ASP A 265 15.43 5.62 2.58
CA ASP A 265 16.06 4.32 2.24
C ASP A 265 15.04 3.23 1.90
N PHE A 266 13.75 3.58 1.78
CA PHE A 266 12.70 2.61 1.50
C PHE A 266 12.88 1.93 0.13
N GLU A 267 12.96 0.60 0.16
CA GLU A 267 12.93 -0.27 -1.01
C GLU A 267 11.81 -1.30 -0.90
N LEU A 268 11.26 -1.66 -2.06
CA LEU A 268 10.16 -2.60 -2.18
C LEU A 268 10.50 -3.65 -3.24
N VAL A 269 10.34 -4.92 -2.86
CA VAL A 269 10.39 -6.03 -3.80
C VAL A 269 9.03 -6.68 -3.86
N GLU A 270 8.46 -6.79 -5.04
CA GLU A 270 7.15 -7.37 -5.31
C GLU A 270 7.30 -8.58 -6.21
N ARG A 271 6.43 -9.57 -6.04
CA ARG A 271 6.34 -10.75 -6.89
C ARG A 271 4.91 -10.89 -7.35
N TYR A 272 4.71 -10.86 -8.67
CA TYR A 272 3.44 -11.15 -9.32
C TYR A 272 3.51 -12.54 -9.94
N THR A 273 2.66 -13.45 -9.50
CA THR A 273 2.56 -14.80 -10.08
C THR A 273 1.12 -15.08 -10.47
N LEU A 274 0.88 -15.36 -11.75
CA LEU A 274 -0.44 -15.76 -12.21
C LEU A 274 -0.66 -17.23 -11.82
N ILE A 275 -1.54 -17.48 -10.85
CA ILE A 275 -1.80 -18.82 -10.30
C ILE A 275 -3.07 -19.46 -10.85
N ASP A 276 -3.91 -18.65 -11.50
CA ASP A 276 -5.06 -19.06 -12.31
C ASP A 276 -5.33 -17.96 -13.36
N LYS A 277 -6.18 -18.20 -14.35
CA LYS A 277 -6.61 -17.20 -15.33
C LYS A 277 -7.19 -15.93 -14.68
N ASP A 278 -7.77 -16.07 -13.48
CA ASP A 278 -8.44 -15.00 -12.75
C ASP A 278 -7.79 -14.64 -11.40
N GLU A 279 -6.61 -15.19 -11.07
CA GLU A 279 -5.95 -14.96 -9.78
C GLU A 279 -4.45 -14.70 -9.93
N ILE A 280 -4.00 -13.54 -9.42
CA ILE A 280 -2.58 -13.24 -9.22
C ILE A 280 -2.27 -13.37 -7.73
N LEU A 281 -1.33 -14.25 -7.40
CA LEU A 281 -0.65 -14.21 -6.12
C LEU A 281 0.34 -13.04 -6.14
N TYR A 282 0.03 -12.02 -5.35
CA TYR A 282 0.89 -10.86 -5.14
C TYR A 282 1.58 -11.00 -3.78
N GLY A 283 2.90 -11.09 -3.83
CA GLY A 283 3.76 -11.09 -2.65
C GLY A 283 4.65 -9.85 -2.62
N PHE A 284 5.03 -9.40 -1.44
CA PHE A 284 5.93 -8.26 -1.30
C PHE A 284 6.84 -8.40 -0.09
N THR A 285 8.02 -7.79 -0.17
CA THR A 285 8.95 -7.58 0.93
C THR A 285 9.37 -6.12 0.96
N VAL A 286 9.28 -5.52 2.15
CA VAL A 286 9.67 -4.14 2.41
C VAL A 286 11.02 -4.12 3.12
N TYR A 287 11.91 -3.26 2.64
CA TYR A 287 13.21 -2.98 3.24
C TYR A 287 13.29 -1.49 3.57
N ASP A 288 13.61 -1.17 4.83
CA ASP A 288 13.89 0.19 5.28
C ASP A 288 14.62 0.11 6.62
N ASP A 289 15.95 0.09 6.57
CA ASP A 289 16.78 -0.10 7.75
C ASP A 289 16.71 1.09 8.72
N GLN A 290 16.20 2.25 8.29
CA GLN A 290 15.95 3.36 9.20
C GLN A 290 14.66 3.14 9.98
N ALA A 291 13.57 2.81 9.28
CA ALA A 291 12.24 2.70 9.86
C ALA A 291 11.99 1.38 10.59
N TYR A 292 12.63 0.29 10.18
CA TYR A 292 12.30 -1.06 10.67
C TYR A 292 13.46 -1.75 11.39
N THR A 293 13.13 -2.69 12.28
CA THR A 293 14.13 -3.55 12.96
C THR A 293 14.51 -4.77 12.12
N GLN A 294 13.68 -5.14 11.15
CA GLN A 294 13.94 -6.16 10.14
C GLN A 294 13.06 -5.91 8.91
N PRO A 295 13.40 -6.44 7.73
CA PRO A 295 12.46 -6.51 6.61
C PRO A 295 11.18 -7.25 7.01
N PHE A 296 10.07 -6.93 6.36
CA PHE A 296 8.81 -7.64 6.57
C PHE A 296 8.17 -7.99 5.23
N THR A 297 7.43 -9.10 5.23
CA THR A 297 6.88 -9.72 4.02
C THR A 297 5.41 -10.01 4.20
N GLY A 298 4.63 -9.85 3.13
CA GLY A 298 3.22 -10.23 3.11
C GLY A 298 2.76 -10.68 1.73
N GLU A 299 1.52 -11.17 1.70
CA GLU A 299 0.90 -11.68 0.48
C GLU A 299 -0.60 -11.40 0.44
N ARG A 300 -1.16 -11.44 -0.77
CA ARG A 300 -2.58 -11.33 -1.04
C ARG A 300 -2.89 -11.83 -2.45
N ILE A 301 -4.16 -12.11 -2.70
CA ILE A 301 -4.66 -12.36 -4.05
C ILE A 301 -5.18 -11.05 -4.66
N LEU A 302 -4.87 -10.87 -5.95
CA LEU A 302 -5.59 -9.95 -6.84
C LEU A 302 -6.50 -10.82 -7.71
N THR A 303 -7.80 -10.52 -7.71
CA THR A 303 -8.79 -11.29 -8.48
C THR A 303 -9.18 -10.52 -9.74
N ARG A 304 -9.37 -11.20 -10.86
CA ARG A 304 -9.76 -10.52 -12.10
C ARG A 304 -11.17 -9.94 -11.98
N ASN A 305 -11.35 -8.72 -12.47
CA ASN A 305 -12.66 -8.08 -12.58
C ASN A 305 -13.52 -8.77 -13.65
N ALA A 306 -14.83 -8.59 -13.57
CA ALA A 306 -15.71 -9.05 -14.63
C ALA A 306 -15.37 -8.34 -15.96
N SER A 307 -15.63 -9.00 -17.09
CA SER A 307 -15.20 -8.52 -18.42
C SER A 307 -15.72 -7.13 -18.80
N GLU A 308 -16.89 -6.78 -18.28
CA GLU A 308 -17.62 -5.53 -18.42
C GLU A 308 -17.15 -4.44 -17.47
N GLU A 309 -16.49 -4.81 -16.37
CA GLU A 309 -15.95 -3.85 -15.41
C GLU A 309 -14.70 -3.17 -15.97
N LYS A 310 -14.56 -1.90 -15.62
CA LYS A 310 -13.50 -1.02 -16.08
C LYS A 310 -13.05 -0.16 -14.90
N VAL A 311 -11.83 0.35 -14.98
CA VAL A 311 -11.40 1.45 -14.12
C VAL A 311 -12.08 2.73 -14.62
N TYR A 312 -12.73 3.44 -13.70
CA TYR A 312 -13.47 4.68 -14.00
C TYR A 312 -12.73 5.93 -13.54
N GLU A 313 -13.25 7.10 -13.93
CA GLU A 313 -12.76 8.38 -13.45
C GLU A 313 -12.97 8.53 -11.93
N PHE A 314 -11.94 9.08 -11.29
CA PHE A 314 -11.78 9.47 -9.89
C PHE A 314 -11.39 10.95 -9.85
N ALA A 315 -12.38 11.83 -9.87
CA ALA A 315 -12.17 13.28 -9.97
C ALA A 315 -11.86 13.91 -8.59
N CYS A 316 -10.68 13.63 -8.02
CA CYS A 316 -10.31 14.10 -6.68
C CYS A 316 -10.32 15.63 -6.52
N HIS A 317 -9.93 16.36 -7.57
CA HIS A 317 -9.86 17.82 -7.53
C HIS A 317 -11.21 18.52 -7.74
N GLU A 318 -12.15 17.87 -8.43
CA GLU A 318 -13.46 18.46 -8.75
C GLU A 318 -14.26 18.64 -7.46
N GLY A 319 -14.54 19.89 -7.08
CA GLY A 319 -15.24 20.19 -5.83
C GLY A 319 -14.41 20.03 -4.55
N ASN A 320 -13.08 19.92 -4.65
CA ASN A 320 -12.22 19.91 -3.47
C ASN A 320 -12.04 21.33 -2.89
N TYR A 321 -12.97 21.73 -2.03
CA TYR A 321 -12.92 23.00 -1.27
C TYR A 321 -12.28 22.87 0.11
N SER A 322 -11.86 21.66 0.48
CA SER A 322 -11.40 21.34 1.84
C SER A 322 -10.17 22.17 2.21
N LEU A 323 -9.14 22.17 1.37
CA LEU A 323 -7.88 22.86 1.63
C LEU A 323 -8.05 24.39 1.78
N PRO A 324 -8.71 25.11 0.85
CA PRO A 324 -9.03 26.52 1.05
C PRO A 324 -9.82 26.78 2.34
N GLY A 325 -10.82 25.94 2.66
CA GLY A 325 -11.64 26.08 3.86
C GLY A 325 -10.85 25.90 5.16
N ILE A 326 -10.01 24.87 5.23
CA ILE A 326 -9.13 24.57 6.37
C ILE A 326 -8.17 25.74 6.61
N LEU A 327 -7.48 26.19 5.54
CA LEU A 327 -6.51 27.29 5.65
C LEU A 327 -7.21 28.62 6.02
N ALA A 328 -8.38 28.91 5.46
CA ALA A 328 -9.16 30.10 5.81
C ALA A 328 -9.61 30.08 7.27
N GLY A 329 -10.08 28.92 7.77
CA GLY A 329 -10.43 28.74 9.18
C GLY A 329 -9.25 28.99 10.11
N ALA A 330 -8.07 28.47 9.76
CA ALA A 330 -6.84 28.72 10.52
C ALA A 330 -6.47 30.21 10.56
N ARG A 331 -6.49 30.91 9.41
CA ARG A 331 -6.21 32.35 9.35
C ARG A 331 -7.24 33.17 10.15
N ARG A 332 -8.50 32.73 10.22
CA ARG A 332 -9.52 33.38 11.04
C ARG A 332 -9.20 33.25 12.53
N LEU A 333 -8.83 32.06 13.00
CA LEU A 333 -8.42 31.83 14.39
C LEU A 333 -7.21 32.68 14.77
N GLU A 334 -6.19 32.75 13.90
CA GLU A 334 -5.03 33.62 14.11
C GLU A 334 -5.41 35.10 14.25
N SER A 335 -6.43 35.55 13.50
CA SER A 335 -6.93 36.92 13.58
C SER A 335 -7.73 37.19 14.85
N GLU A 336 -8.39 36.20 15.43
CA GLU A 336 -9.16 36.33 16.67
C GLU A 336 -8.28 36.24 17.93
N LEU A 337 -7.09 35.64 17.81
CA LEU A 337 -6.09 35.50 18.88
C LEU A 337 -5.11 36.68 18.98
N ARG A 338 -5.15 37.63 18.03
CA ARG A 338 -4.34 38.87 18.04
C ARG A 338 -5.05 40.00 18.77
#